data_AF-A0A1M5JH19-F1
#
_entry.id   AF-A0A1M5JH19-F1
#
_cell.length_a   1.000
_cell.length_b   1.000
_cell.length_c   1.000
_cell.angle_alpha   90.00
_cell.angle_beta   90.00
_cell.angle_gamma   90.00
#
_symmetry.space_group_name_H-M   'P 1'
#
loop_
_entity.id
_entity.type
_entity.pdbx_description
1 polymer ?
#
loop_
_entity_poly.entity_id
_entity_poly.type
_entity_poly.pdbx_seq_one_letter_code
_entity_poly.pdbx_strand_id
1 'polypeptide(L)'
;MKAQPDADKTLNMILSRLDDMKAEETVTIDLRGKSAYSDYMIVTSGRANRHVGAIAENVAKALKETGIKNLHVEGLPNCDWVLIDSGDVIVHVFRPEVREFYNLERLWTQVPTAAKAI
;
A
#
# COMPACT_ATOMS: atom_id res chain seq x y z
N MET A 1 11.29 -4.38 -24.33
CA MET A 1 10.47 -4.38 -23.10
C MET A 1 11.34 -4.88 -21.97
N LYS A 2 11.58 -4.08 -20.93
CA LYS A 2 12.26 -4.58 -19.73
C LYS A 2 11.26 -5.40 -18.96
N ALA A 3 11.64 -6.60 -18.53
CA ALA A 3 10.82 -7.42 -17.67
C ALA A 3 10.56 -6.62 -16.38
N GLN A 4 9.33 -6.15 -16.21
CA GLN A 4 8.86 -5.69 -14.92
C GLN A 4 8.98 -6.88 -13.95
N PRO A 5 9.40 -6.65 -12.70
CA PRO A 5 9.35 -7.71 -11.70
C PRO A 5 7.93 -8.26 -11.65
N ASP A 6 7.82 -9.59 -11.62
CA ASP A 6 6.57 -10.30 -11.43
C ASP A 6 5.79 -9.65 -10.26
N ALA A 7 4.60 -9.13 -10.53
CA ALA A 7 3.81 -8.35 -9.57
C ALA A 7 3.59 -9.12 -8.25
N ASP A 8 3.47 -10.45 -8.34
CA ASP A 8 3.34 -11.33 -7.18
C ASP A 8 4.63 -11.36 -6.34
N LYS A 9 5.81 -11.30 -6.96
CA LYS A 9 7.09 -11.19 -6.23
C LYS A 9 7.22 -9.84 -5.55
N THR A 10 6.85 -8.77 -6.24
CA THR A 10 6.84 -7.41 -5.69
C THR A 10 5.91 -7.32 -4.48
N LEU A 11 4.69 -7.85 -4.61
CA LEU A 11 3.70 -7.94 -3.53
C LEU A 11 4.27 -8.68 -2.31
N ASN A 12 4.78 -9.90 -2.49
CA ASN A 12 5.28 -10.72 -1.39
C ASN A 12 6.48 -10.06 -0.68
N MET A 13 7.35 -9.40 -1.43
CA MET A 13 8.47 -8.65 -0.86
C MET A 13 7.96 -7.48 0.00
N ILE A 14 7.00 -6.69 -0.50
CA ILE A 14 6.39 -5.60 0.26
C ILE A 14 5.74 -6.13 1.53
N LEU A 15 4.93 -7.19 1.45
CA LEU A 15 4.27 -7.79 2.61
C LEU A 15 5.27 -8.26 3.68
N SER A 16 6.39 -8.88 3.26
CA SER A 16 7.48 -9.24 4.17
C SER A 16 8.07 -8.02 4.88
N ARG A 17 8.27 -6.90 4.17
CA ARG A 17 8.77 -5.66 4.78
C ARG A 17 7.77 -5.03 5.74
N LEU A 18 6.48 -5.06 5.41
CA LEU A 18 5.44 -4.57 6.30
C LEU A 18 5.40 -5.39 7.61
N ASP A 19 5.53 -6.71 7.54
CA ASP A 19 5.59 -7.57 8.74
C ASP A 19 6.89 -7.35 9.55
N ASP A 20 8.04 -7.26 8.90
CA ASP A 20 9.34 -6.94 9.54
C ASP A 20 9.23 -5.64 10.33
N MET A 21 8.59 -4.63 9.74
CA MET A 21 8.40 -3.31 10.33
C MET A 21 7.25 -3.26 11.34
N LYS A 22 6.51 -4.35 11.55
CA LYS A 22 5.35 -4.42 12.46
C LYS A 22 4.26 -3.41 12.09
N ALA A 23 4.01 -3.26 10.79
CA ALA A 23 2.85 -2.53 10.28
C ALA A 23 1.56 -3.27 10.64
N GLU A 24 0.50 -2.51 10.88
CA GLU A 24 -0.76 -3.01 11.45
C GLU A 24 -1.88 -3.00 10.41
N GLU A 25 -2.85 -3.90 10.58
CA GLU A 25 -4.07 -3.93 9.76
C GLU A 25 -3.77 -3.95 8.25
N THR A 26 -2.76 -4.70 7.83
CA THR A 26 -2.38 -4.78 6.42
C THR A 26 -3.45 -5.53 5.63
N VAL A 27 -4.02 -4.87 4.63
CA VAL A 27 -5.01 -5.41 3.70
C VAL A 27 -4.45 -5.34 2.29
N THR A 28 -4.59 -6.43 1.55
CA THR A 28 -4.23 -6.51 0.13
C THR A 28 -5.50 -6.61 -0.72
N ILE A 29 -5.54 -5.84 -1.79
CA ILE A 29 -6.66 -5.74 -2.71
C ILE A 29 -6.16 -6.12 -4.10
N ASP A 30 -6.77 -7.15 -4.69
CA ASP A 30 -6.51 -7.56 -6.07
C ASP A 30 -7.28 -6.66 -7.06
N LEU A 31 -6.52 -5.92 -7.85
CA LEU A 31 -7.00 -4.96 -8.85
C LEU A 31 -6.90 -5.50 -10.28
N ARG A 32 -6.37 -6.70 -10.49
CA ARG A 32 -6.26 -7.30 -11.83
C ARG A 32 -7.64 -7.43 -12.46
N GLY A 33 -7.77 -6.91 -13.68
CA GLY A 33 -9.05 -6.84 -14.40
C GLY A 33 -10.05 -5.80 -13.88
N LYS A 34 -9.70 -5.02 -12.85
CA LYS A 34 -10.51 -3.92 -12.30
C LYS A 34 -9.85 -2.54 -12.49
N SER A 35 -8.53 -2.50 -12.58
CA SER A 35 -7.73 -1.29 -12.83
C SER A 35 -6.80 -1.49 -14.01
N ALA A 36 -6.57 -0.43 -14.79
CA ALA A 36 -5.60 -0.42 -15.87
C ALA A 36 -4.19 0.01 -15.42
N TYR A 37 -4.05 0.46 -14.17
CA TYR A 37 -2.83 1.14 -13.70
C TYR A 37 -1.96 0.29 -12.77
N SER A 38 -2.53 -0.67 -12.04
CA SER A 38 -1.81 -1.47 -11.05
C SER A 38 -2.51 -2.82 -10.82
N ASP A 39 -1.74 -3.85 -10.48
CA ASP A 39 -2.25 -5.20 -10.22
C ASP A 39 -2.71 -5.37 -8.76
N TYR A 40 -2.03 -4.71 -7.82
CA TYR A 40 -2.32 -4.81 -6.40
C TYR A 40 -2.33 -3.45 -5.69
N MET A 41 -3.23 -3.31 -4.73
CA MET A 41 -3.17 -2.24 -3.74
C MET A 41 -3.01 -2.83 -2.35
N ILE A 42 -2.14 -2.22 -1.55
CA ILE A 42 -1.94 -2.56 -0.14
C ILE A 42 -2.31 -1.33 0.69
N VAL A 43 -3.08 -1.56 1.74
CA VAL A 43 -3.41 -0.54 2.75
C VAL A 43 -2.92 -1.05 4.09
N THR A 44 -2.12 -0.25 4.80
CA THR A 44 -1.52 -0.63 6.09
C THR A 44 -1.42 0.58 7.02
N SER A 45 -1.29 0.32 8.32
CA SER A 45 -1.23 1.34 9.37
C SER A 45 0.12 1.33 10.09
N GLY A 46 0.63 2.52 10.41
CA GLY A 46 1.73 2.72 11.33
C GLY A 46 1.27 3.41 12.61
N ARG A 47 1.48 2.78 13.77
CA ARG A 47 1.16 3.27 15.13
C ARG A 47 1.36 4.77 15.43
N ALA A 48 2.33 5.42 14.79
CA ALA A 48 2.61 6.84 14.96
C ALA A 48 3.30 7.39 13.71
N ASN A 49 3.36 8.72 13.61
CA ASN A 49 3.94 9.45 12.48
C ASN A 49 5.37 8.97 12.12
N ARG A 50 6.27 8.84 13.12
CA ARG A 50 7.62 8.26 12.94
C ARG A 50 7.58 6.82 12.39
N HIS A 51 6.61 6.02 12.83
CA HIS A 51 6.48 4.63 12.41
C HIS A 51 6.02 4.54 10.95
N VAL A 52 5.05 5.38 10.55
CA VAL A 52 4.60 5.52 9.16
C VAL A 52 5.78 5.86 8.24
N GLY A 53 6.57 6.88 8.59
CA GLY A 53 7.76 7.25 7.82
C GLY A 53 8.77 6.11 7.71
N ALA A 54 9.08 5.44 8.81
CA ALA A 54 10.02 4.32 8.83
C ALA A 54 9.54 3.14 7.96
N ILE A 55 8.25 2.78 8.02
CA ILE A 55 7.65 1.75 7.16
C ILE A 55 7.82 2.15 5.69
N ALA A 56 7.44 3.38 5.36
CA ALA A 56 7.44 3.84 3.98
C ALA A 56 8.84 3.90 3.38
N GLU A 57 9.81 4.42 4.12
CA GLU A 57 11.21 4.46 3.70
C GLU A 57 11.80 3.05 3.54
N ASN A 58 11.47 2.12 4.44
CA ASN A 58 11.94 0.73 4.35
C ASN A 58 11.43 0.05 3.07
N VAL A 59 10.13 0.15 2.81
CA VAL A 59 9.50 -0.40 1.60
C VAL A 59 10.07 0.26 0.34
N ALA A 60 10.15 1.59 0.32
CA ALA A 60 10.69 2.33 -0.83
C ALA A 60 12.15 1.97 -1.12
N LYS A 61 12.98 1.78 -0.07
CA LYS A 61 14.36 1.32 -0.21
C LYS A 61 14.41 -0.08 -0.82
N ALA A 62 13.63 -1.02 -0.30
CA ALA A 62 13.59 -2.38 -0.80
C ALA A 62 13.14 -2.43 -2.28
N LEU A 63 12.15 -1.64 -2.67
CA LEU A 63 11.70 -1.51 -4.06
C LEU A 63 12.77 -0.90 -4.99
N LYS A 64 13.58 0.04 -4.50
CA LYS A 64 14.70 0.57 -5.28
C LYS A 64 15.78 -0.49 -5.51
N GLU A 65 16.02 -1.34 -4.51
CA GLU A 65 17.01 -2.43 -4.59
C GLU A 65 16.62 -3.52 -5.61
N THR A 66 15.33 -3.68 -5.93
CA THR A 66 14.88 -4.60 -7.02
C THR A 66 15.07 -4.03 -8.42
N GLY A 67 15.54 -2.78 -8.56
CA GLY A 67 15.80 -2.13 -9.84
C GLY A 67 14.60 -1.41 -10.45
N ILE A 68 13.52 -1.19 -9.69
CA ILE A 68 12.37 -0.37 -10.12
C ILE A 68 12.83 1.07 -10.32
N LYS A 69 12.69 1.57 -11.55
CA LYS A 69 13.24 2.89 -11.95
C LYS A 69 12.30 4.06 -11.68
N ASN A 70 11.00 3.81 -11.69
CA ASN A 70 9.96 4.84 -11.61
C ASN A 70 9.19 4.74 -10.29
N LEU A 71 9.89 4.50 -9.18
CA LEU A 71 9.26 4.48 -7.87
C LEU A 71 8.88 5.90 -7.48
N HIS A 72 7.59 6.12 -7.24
CA HIS A 72 7.06 7.41 -6.80
C HIS A 72 6.62 7.32 -5.33
N VAL A 73 6.92 8.35 -4.54
CA VAL A 73 6.56 8.40 -3.12
C VAL A 73 6.03 9.80 -2.77
N GLU A 74 4.84 9.86 -2.17
CA GLU A 74 4.19 11.10 -1.75
C GLU A 74 3.81 11.07 -0.27
N GLY A 75 3.77 12.24 0.38
CA GLY A 75 3.29 12.37 1.76
C GLY A 75 4.34 12.12 2.87
N LEU A 76 5.56 11.69 2.51
CA LEU A 76 6.67 11.47 3.46
C LEU A 76 6.95 12.65 4.42
N PRO A 77 6.92 13.94 4.02
CA PRO A 77 7.19 15.02 4.96
C PRO A 77 6.21 15.11 6.14
N ASN A 78 4.95 14.72 5.92
CA ASN A 78 3.90 14.78 6.94
C ASN A 78 3.67 13.44 7.63
N CYS A 79 3.93 12.30 6.99
CA CYS A 79 3.77 10.95 7.56
C CYS A 79 2.39 10.64 8.18
N ASP A 80 1.36 11.37 7.76
CA ASP A 80 -0.03 11.10 8.12
C ASP A 80 -0.66 10.09 7.17
N TRP A 81 -0.28 10.20 5.89
CA TRP A 81 -0.57 9.25 4.82
C TRP A 81 0.59 9.32 3.83
N VAL A 82 1.21 8.17 3.59
CA VAL A 82 2.26 8.01 2.59
C VAL A 82 1.77 7.07 1.49
N LEU A 83 1.91 7.52 0.25
CA LEU A 83 1.64 6.73 -0.96
C LEU A 83 2.98 6.30 -1.56
N ILE A 84 3.11 5.01 -1.87
CA ILE A 84 4.25 4.45 -2.61
C ILE A 84 3.70 3.76 -3.84
N ASP A 85 4.09 4.23 -5.02
CA ASP A 85 3.67 3.68 -6.30
C ASP A 85 4.86 3.07 -7.02
N SER A 86 4.82 1.74 -7.21
CA SER A 86 5.84 0.98 -7.94
C SER A 86 5.41 0.62 -9.36
N GLY A 87 4.27 1.11 -9.84
CA GLY A 87 3.56 0.65 -11.03
C GLY A 87 2.66 -0.55 -10.71
N ASP A 88 3.23 -1.74 -10.56
CA ASP A 88 2.46 -2.98 -10.41
C ASP A 88 1.80 -3.14 -9.03
N VAL A 89 2.35 -2.49 -8.00
CA VAL A 89 1.81 -2.50 -6.64
C VAL A 89 1.81 -1.09 -6.07
N ILE A 90 0.68 -0.68 -5.52
CA ILE A 90 0.51 0.59 -4.82
C ILE A 90 0.36 0.33 -3.32
N VAL A 91 1.12 1.04 -2.48
CA VAL A 91 1.09 0.90 -1.02
C VAL A 91 0.64 2.21 -0.39
N HIS A 92 -0.39 2.13 0.45
CA HIS A 92 -0.85 3.22 1.30
C HIS A 92 -0.48 2.91 2.74
N VAL A 93 0.33 3.77 3.36
CA VAL A 93 0.71 3.68 4.77
C VAL A 93 0.05 4.83 5.52
N PHE A 94 -0.83 4.53 6.47
CA PHE A 94 -1.61 5.52 7.21
C PHE A 94 -1.20 5.62 8.67
N ARG A 95 -1.37 6.80 9.26
CA ARG A 95 -1.60 6.91 10.71
C ARG A 95 -3.03 6.40 11.01
N PRO A 96 -3.26 5.61 12.09
CA PRO A 96 -4.58 5.03 12.38
C PRO A 96 -5.74 6.03 12.32
N GLU A 97 -5.61 7.18 12.99
CA GLU A 97 -6.63 8.24 13.00
C GLU A 97 -6.96 8.78 11.59
N VAL A 98 -5.96 8.82 10.70
CA VAL A 98 -6.11 9.29 9.32
C VAL A 98 -6.78 8.21 8.47
N ARG A 99 -6.43 6.94 8.68
CA ARG A 99 -7.08 5.79 8.02
C ARG A 99 -8.58 5.75 8.31
N GLU A 100 -8.94 5.91 9.58
CA GLU A 100 -10.34 5.94 10.03
C GLU A 100 -11.12 7.11 9.42
N PHE A 101 -10.50 8.29 9.37
CA PHE A 101 -11.13 9.49 8.79
C PHE A 101 -11.41 9.34 7.29
N TYR A 102 -10.43 8.86 6.52
CA TYR A 102 -10.58 8.71 5.06
C TYR A 102 -11.35 7.46 4.64
N ASN A 103 -11.37 6.42 5.48
CA ASN A 103 -12.12 5.18 5.31
C ASN A 103 -12.05 4.59 3.88
N LEU A 104 -10.86 4.66 3.27
CA LEU A 104 -10.65 4.29 1.86
C LEU A 104 -11.03 2.84 1.58
N GLU A 105 -10.97 1.97 2.60
CA GLU A 105 -11.39 0.59 2.47
C GLU A 105 -12.82 0.48 1.93
N ARG A 106 -13.75 1.34 2.36
CA ARG A 106 -15.13 1.33 1.83
C ARG A 106 -15.23 1.61 0.32
N LEU A 107 -14.26 2.34 -0.25
CA LEU A 107 -14.24 2.63 -1.68
C LEU A 107 -13.79 1.40 -2.49
N TRP A 108 -12.94 0.55 -1.92
CA TRP A 108 -12.31 -0.57 -2.62
C TRP A 108 -12.82 -1.95 -2.20
N THR A 109 -13.46 -2.05 -1.03
CA THR A 109 -14.19 -3.23 -0.55
C THR A 109 -15.69 -3.12 -0.82
N GLN A 110 -16.13 -2.46 -1.90
CA GLN A 110 -17.49 -2.69 -2.42
C GLN A 110 -17.63 -4.13 -2.97
N VAL A 111 -17.48 -5.10 -2.08
CA VAL A 111 -18.38 -6.25 -2.01
C VAL A 111 -19.73 -5.63 -1.62
N PRO A 112 -20.83 -5.88 -2.35
CA PRO A 112 -22.13 -5.36 -1.95
C PRO A 112 -22.41 -5.82 -0.52
N THR A 113 -22.26 -4.91 0.44
CA THR A 113 -22.74 -5.16 1.78
C THR A 113 -24.24 -5.07 1.63
N ALA A 114 -24.91 -6.22 1.53
CA ALA A 114 -26.36 -6.29 1.45
C ALA A 114 -26.92 -5.37 2.55
N ALA A 115 -27.54 -4.28 2.11
CA ALA A 115 -28.23 -3.38 3.01
C ALA A 115 -29.25 -4.24 3.77
N LYS A 116 -29.15 -4.30 5.09
CA LYS A 116 -30.26 -4.81 5.89
C LYS A 116 -31.43 -3.87 5.65
N ALA A 117 -32.40 -4.36 4.87
CA ALA A 117 -33.71 -3.77 4.79
C ALA A 117 -34.31 -3.75 6.21
N ILE A 118 -34.77 -2.57 6.62
CA ILE A 118 -35.71 -2.39 7.72
C ILE A 118 -37.09 -2.27 7.07
#